data_AF-A0A0G1E5Y9-F1
#
_entry.id   AF-A0A0G1E5Y9-F1
#
_cell.length_a   1.000
_cell.length_b   1.000
_cell.length_c   1.000
_cell.angle_alpha   90.00
_cell.angle_beta   90.00
_cell.angle_gamma   90.00
#
_symmetry.space_group_name_H-M   'P 1'
#
loop_
_entity.id
_entity.type
_entity.pdbx_description
1 polymer ?
#
loop_
_entity_poly.entity_id
_entity_poly.type
_entity_poly.pdbx_seq_one_letter_code
_entity_poly.pdbx_strand_id
1 'polypeptide(L)'
;MIDMIQWIALIVASLVSLLTLYNAARLRSGVLAMSTYAFGGGMLFLAAGFFLLNFPLGVNLESLVTMYRTFFLIGFILLGWGSYQIYQMSRIK
;
A
#
# COMPACT_ATOMS: atom_id res chain seq x y z
N MET A 1 -11.58 21.65 -5.91
CA MET A 1 -12.50 20.51 -5.69
C MET A 1 -11.81 19.17 -5.97
N ILE A 2 -11.06 19.05 -7.08
CA ILE A 2 -10.25 17.86 -7.41
C ILE A 2 -9.23 17.53 -6.31
N ASP A 3 -8.51 18.54 -5.78
CA ASP A 3 -7.50 18.31 -4.73
C ASP A 3 -8.12 17.77 -3.43
N MET A 4 -9.29 18.29 -3.01
CA MET A 4 -9.98 17.83 -1.81
C MET A 4 -10.40 16.37 -1.92
N ILE A 5 -10.87 15.94 -3.10
CA ILE A 5 -11.26 14.55 -3.36
C ILE A 5 -10.02 13.64 -3.31
N GLN A 6 -8.88 14.08 -3.86
CA GLN A 6 -7.62 13.35 -3.78
C GLN A 6 -7.15 13.18 -2.33
N TRP A 7 -7.23 14.22 -1.51
CA TRP A 7 -6.91 14.14 -0.08
C TRP A 7 -7.82 13.18 0.68
N ILE A 8 -9.12 13.22 0.42
CA ILE A 8 -10.07 12.28 1.03
C ILE A 8 -9.73 10.84 0.61
N ALA A 9 -9.50 10.61 -0.69
CA ALA A 9 -9.12 9.29 -1.19
C ALA A 9 -7.82 8.78 -0.53
N LEU A 10 -6.84 9.67 -0.34
CA LEU A 10 -5.57 9.35 0.31
C LEU A 10 -5.74 8.95 1.78
N ILE A 11 -6.53 9.72 2.53
CA ILE A 11 -6.84 9.44 3.94
C ILE A 11 -7.59 8.10 4.05
N VAL A 12 -8.61 7.90 3.23
CA VAL A 12 -9.40 6.66 3.22
C VAL A 12 -8.53 5.47 2.86
N ALA A 13 -7.69 5.57 1.82
CA ALA A 13 -6.77 4.51 1.42
C ALA A 13 -5.77 4.16 2.55
N SER A 14 -5.26 5.17 3.26
CA SER A 14 -4.37 4.98 4.39
C SER A 14 -5.06 4.28 5.56
N LEU A 15 -6.28 4.70 5.90
CA LEU A 15 -7.07 4.05 6.95
C LEU A 15 -7.40 2.60 6.60
N VAL A 16 -7.85 2.34 5.37
CA VAL A 16 -8.14 0.98 4.88
C VAL A 16 -6.88 0.12 4.91
N SER A 17 -5.73 0.67 4.50
CA SER A 17 -4.45 -0.02 4.57
C SER A 17 -4.07 -0.39 6.02
N LEU A 18 -4.20 0.54 6.97
CA LEU A 18 -3.91 0.30 8.38
C LEU A 18 -4.87 -0.73 9.00
N LEU A 19 -6.17 -0.65 8.69
CA LEU A 19 -7.16 -1.65 9.07
C LEU A 19 -6.81 -3.04 8.50
N THR A 20 -6.35 -3.08 7.24
CA THR A 20 -5.93 -4.32 6.58
C THR A 20 -4.71 -4.93 7.29
N LEU A 21 -3.70 -4.11 7.63
CA LEU A 21 -2.52 -4.54 8.38
C LEU A 21 -2.87 -4.99 9.80
N TYR A 22 -3.78 -4.28 10.46
CA TYR A 22 -4.28 -4.64 11.79
C TYR A 22 -4.98 -6.01 11.78
N ASN A 23 -5.85 -6.23 10.78
CA ASN A 23 -6.52 -7.51 10.60
C ASN A 23 -5.52 -8.62 10.25
N ALA A 24 -4.51 -8.33 9.43
CA ALA A 24 -3.44 -9.27 9.11
C ALA A 24 -2.67 -9.71 10.38
N ALA A 25 -2.40 -8.79 11.29
CA ALA A 25 -1.74 -9.08 12.57
C ALA A 25 -2.58 -9.92 13.54
N ARG A 26 -3.91 -9.90 13.37
CA ARG A 26 -4.81 -10.76 14.14
C ARG A 26 -4.99 -12.15 13.53
N LEU A 27 -4.67 -12.33 12.24
CA LEU A 27 -4.65 -13.65 11.63
C LEU A 27 -3.47 -14.45 12.21
N ARG A 28 -3.77 -15.62 12.78
CA ARG A 28 -2.87 -16.42 13.63
C ARG A 28 -1.73 -17.14 12.87
N SER A 29 -1.23 -16.54 11.79
CA SER A 29 -0.35 -17.08 10.72
C SER A 29 -1.10 -17.84 9.61
N GLY A 30 -0.48 -17.86 8.41
CA GLY A 30 -1.01 -18.54 7.22
C GLY A 30 -0.81 -17.72 5.94
N VAL A 31 -1.03 -18.36 4.79
CA VAL A 31 -0.91 -17.70 3.47
C VAL A 31 -1.88 -16.52 3.35
N LEU A 32 -3.06 -16.62 3.98
CA LEU A 32 -4.07 -15.56 4.06
C LEU A 32 -3.60 -14.36 4.91
N ALA A 33 -2.86 -14.62 5.99
CA ALA A 33 -2.25 -13.54 6.77
C ALA A 33 -1.19 -12.81 5.94
N MET A 34 -0.29 -13.56 5.30
CA MET A 34 0.78 -13.02 4.46
C MET A 34 0.24 -12.23 3.26
N SER A 35 -0.83 -12.72 2.62
CA SER A 35 -1.44 -11.99 1.50
C SER A 35 -2.08 -10.70 1.98
N THR A 36 -2.75 -10.72 3.14
CA THR A 36 -3.37 -9.52 3.73
C THR A 36 -2.30 -8.50 4.16
N TYR A 37 -1.16 -8.95 4.69
CA TYR A 37 -0.02 -8.08 4.96
C TYR A 37 0.52 -7.43 3.68
N ALA A 38 0.67 -8.22 2.61
CA ALA A 38 1.14 -7.72 1.32
C ALA A 38 0.16 -6.70 0.71
N PHE A 39 -1.16 -6.95 0.80
CA PHE A 39 -2.16 -5.98 0.36
C PHE A 39 -2.16 -4.69 1.18
N GLY A 40 -2.19 -4.83 2.51
CA GLY A 40 -2.18 -3.68 3.42
C GLY A 40 -0.92 -2.84 3.25
N GLY A 41 0.25 -3.48 3.23
CA GLY A 41 1.54 -2.82 3.01
C GLY A 41 1.63 -2.18 1.63
N GLY A 42 1.20 -2.88 0.59
CA GLY A 42 1.19 -2.36 -0.78
C GLY A 42 0.38 -1.07 -0.91
N MET A 43 -0.85 -1.06 -0.37
CA MET A 43 -1.68 0.15 -0.33
C MET A 43 -1.05 1.27 0.50
N LEU A 44 -0.36 0.95 1.59
CA LEU A 44 0.31 1.95 2.43
C LEU A 44 1.45 2.64 1.67
N PHE A 45 2.26 1.87 0.95
CA PHE A 45 3.36 2.41 0.15
C PHE A 45 2.84 3.29 -0.99
N LEU A 46 1.77 2.89 -1.67
CA LEU A 46 1.14 3.75 -2.69
C LEU A 46 0.62 5.06 -2.07
N ALA A 47 -0.08 4.99 -0.94
CA ALA A 47 -0.56 6.18 -0.24
C ALA A 47 0.60 7.07 0.22
N ALA A 48 1.66 6.51 0.78
CA ALA A 48 2.86 7.25 1.16
C ALA A 48 3.52 7.97 -0.03
N GLY A 49 3.54 7.31 -1.21
CA GLY A 49 4.04 7.94 -2.43
C GLY A 49 3.20 9.15 -2.86
N PHE A 50 1.87 9.06 -2.75
CA PHE A 50 0.99 10.21 -3.00
C PHE A 50 1.14 11.31 -1.93
N PHE A 51 1.37 10.97 -0.66
CA PHE A 51 1.67 11.97 0.38
C PHE A 51 2.95 12.75 0.06
N LEU A 52 4.02 12.07 -0.38
CA LEU A 52 5.27 12.73 -0.76
C LEU A 52 5.11 13.71 -1.93
N LEU A 53 4.25 13.40 -2.90
CA LEU A 53 3.98 14.31 -4.02
C LEU A 53 3.27 15.59 -3.58
N ASN A 54 2.48 15.53 -2.51
CA ASN A 54 1.65 16.63 -2.04
C ASN A 54 2.28 17.42 -0.88
N PHE A 55 3.27 16.86 -0.17
CA PHE A 55 4.05 17.54 0.86
C PHE A 55 5.54 17.52 0.49
N PRO A 56 6.06 18.57 -0.19
CA PRO A 56 7.49 18.68 -0.42
C PRO A 56 8.20 18.92 0.92
N LEU A 57 8.85 17.88 1.45
CA LEU A 57 9.51 17.86 2.76
C LEU A 57 10.80 18.71 2.85
N GLY A 58 10.95 19.75 2.03
CA GLY A 58 12.20 20.51 1.91
C GLY A 58 13.38 19.67 1.39
N VAL A 59 13.08 18.50 0.81
CA VAL A 59 14.05 17.56 0.22
C VAL A 59 14.25 17.92 -1.26
N ASN A 60 15.46 17.72 -1.79
CA ASN A 60 15.76 17.92 -3.21
C ASN A 60 14.76 17.19 -4.12
N LEU A 61 14.34 17.85 -5.21
CA LEU A 61 13.33 17.36 -6.15
C LEU A 61 13.67 15.97 -6.71
N GLU A 62 14.94 15.73 -7.04
CA GLU A 62 15.42 14.45 -7.55
C GLU A 62 15.25 13.31 -6.54
N SER A 63 15.54 13.59 -5.27
CA SER A 63 15.32 12.65 -4.17
C SER A 63 13.83 12.39 -3.95
N LEU A 64 12.98 13.43 -4.02
CA LEU A 64 11.53 13.29 -3.91
C LEU A 64 10.96 12.37 -5.01
N VAL A 65 11.39 12.58 -6.27
CA VAL A 65 10.99 11.74 -7.41
C VAL A 65 11.45 10.30 -7.22
N THR A 66 12.68 10.10 -6.74
CA THR A 66 13.23 8.76 -6.47
C THR A 66 12.45 8.05 -5.37
N MET A 67 12.13 8.74 -4.27
CA MET A 67 11.33 8.20 -3.16
C MET A 67 9.92 7.83 -3.59
N TYR A 68 9.23 8.74 -4.32
CA TYR A 68 7.90 8.47 -4.88
C TYR A 68 7.92 7.22 -5.79
N ARG A 69 8.87 7.11 -6.72
CA ARG A 69 8.98 5.94 -7.62
C ARG A 69 9.25 4.65 -6.85
N THR A 70 10.10 4.72 -5.84
CA THR A 70 10.44 3.57 -4.98
C THR A 70 9.22 3.09 -4.22
N PHE A 71 8.46 3.99 -3.62
CA PHE A 71 7.21 3.66 -2.93
C PHE A 71 6.16 3.09 -3.88
N PHE A 72 6.03 3.64 -5.09
CA PHE A 72 5.11 3.08 -6.08
C PHE A 72 5.52 1.66 -6.52
N LEU A 73 6.81 1.46 -6.78
CA LEU A 73 7.35 0.15 -7.17
C LEU A 73 7.11 -0.90 -6.07
N ILE A 74 7.49 -0.59 -4.82
CA ILE A 74 7.27 -1.48 -3.67
C ILE A 74 5.77 -1.75 -3.49
N GLY A 75 4.94 -0.70 -3.60
CA GLY A 75 3.49 -0.80 -3.49
C GLY A 75 2.91 -1.82 -4.48
N PHE A 76 3.23 -1.70 -5.76
CA PHE A 76 2.75 -2.62 -6.79
C PHE A 76 3.31 -4.04 -6.65
N ILE A 77 4.59 -4.20 -6.27
CA ILE A 77 5.19 -5.51 -6.02
C ILE A 77 4.43 -6.24 -4.90
N LEU A 78 4.15 -5.56 -3.80
CA LEU A 78 3.43 -6.14 -2.66
C LEU A 78 1.98 -6.49 -3.01
N LEU A 79 1.28 -5.63 -3.76
CA LEU A 79 -0.07 -5.94 -4.26
C LEU A 79 -0.06 -7.19 -5.16
N GLY A 80 0.87 -7.26 -6.13
CA GLY A 80 1.01 -8.41 -7.02
C GLY A 80 1.34 -9.69 -6.26
N TRP A 81 2.23 -9.61 -5.27
CA TRP A 81 2.57 -10.74 -4.40
C TRP A 81 1.37 -11.22 -3.58
N GLY A 82 0.62 -10.30 -2.97
CA GLY A 82 -0.61 -10.61 -2.24
C GLY A 82 -1.65 -11.28 -3.14
N SER A 83 -1.88 -10.76 -4.34
CA SER A 83 -2.78 -11.34 -5.35
C SER A 83 -2.34 -12.75 -5.74
N TYR A 84 -1.06 -12.97 -5.97
CA TYR A 84 -0.51 -14.27 -6.34
C TYR A 84 -0.72 -15.32 -5.23
N GLN A 85 -0.51 -14.93 -3.97
CA GLN A 85 -0.75 -15.83 -2.84
C GLN A 85 -2.22 -16.24 -2.73
N ILE A 86 -3.16 -15.30 -2.91
CA ILE A 86 -4.60 -15.62 -2.94
C ILE A 86 -4.95 -16.55 -4.10
N TYR A 87 -4.39 -16.27 -5.29
CA TYR A 87 -4.58 -17.13 -6.46
C TYR A 87 -4.09 -18.56 -6.21
N GLN A 88 -2.96 -18.76 -5.53
CA GLN A 88 -2.50 -20.10 -5.22
C GLN A 88 -3.39 -20.82 -4.22
N MET A 89 -3.95 -20.11 -3.23
CA MET A 89 -4.92 -20.69 -2.29
C MET A 89 -6.20 -21.16 -2.98
N SER A 90 -6.71 -20.40 -3.96
CA SER A 90 -7.95 -20.77 -4.67
C SER A 90 -7.80 -21.99 -5.60
N ARG A 91 -6.56 -22.43 -5.87
CA ARG A 91 -6.28 -23.63 -6.67
C ARG A 91 -6.26 -24.93 -5.86
N ILE A 92 -6.21 -24.84 -4.53
CA ILE A 92 -6.24 -26.01 -3.65
C ILE A 92 -7.72 -26.43 -3.51
N LYS A 93 -8.09 -27.53 -4.15
CA LYS A 93 -9.44 -28.14 -4.07
C LYS A 93 -9.58 -29.01 -2.83
#